data_AF-A0A2A5RUV0-F1
#
_entry.id   AF-A0A2A5RUV0-F1
#
_cell.length_a   1.000
_cell.length_b   1.000
_cell.length_c   1.000
_cell.angle_alpha   90.00
_cell.angle_beta   90.00
_cell.angle_gamma   90.00
#
_symmetry.space_group_name_H-M   'P 1'
#
loop_
_entity.id
_entity.type
_entity.pdbx_description
1 polymer ?
#
loop_
_entity_poly.entity_id
_entity_poly.type
_entity_poly.pdbx_seq_one_letter_code
_entity_poly.pdbx_strand_id
1 'polypeptide(L)'
;MKNEGEEAKTVTIKKAGYYDITTLKANDAEKARSQIPELGRTRLGQYVDEGESISLYAGEVATYQPAKFEKIAEKKGAYVLTEIGNYLIGEQFPSGDYTVSIDGAFSEWTDKSGNTMAGQVQLVVYAPDNIKESKSFKLTEDKPSLEIKVKNQQFLAVKTTDLGLSVVLKPVK
;
A
#
# COMPACT_ATOMS: atom_id res chain seq x y z
N MET A 1 -3.10 15.56 9.67
CA MET A 1 -4.37 15.62 10.41
C MET A 1 -4.14 15.09 11.81
N LYS A 2 -4.75 15.67 12.84
CA LYS A 2 -4.50 15.28 14.23
C LYS A 2 -5.81 15.21 15.00
N ASN A 3 -5.95 14.16 15.82
CA ASN A 3 -6.95 14.08 16.87
C ASN A 3 -6.25 13.91 18.23
N GLU A 4 -5.96 15.05 18.88
CA GLU A 4 -5.32 15.08 20.20
C GLU A 4 -6.36 15.05 21.34
N GLY A 5 -7.65 14.89 21.02
CA GLY A 5 -8.74 14.83 21.99
C GLY A 5 -9.13 13.41 22.40
N GLU A 6 -10.06 13.32 23.34
CA GLU A 6 -10.56 12.07 23.93
C GLU A 6 -11.70 11.42 23.12
N GLU A 7 -12.25 12.12 22.14
CA GLU A 7 -13.33 11.65 21.26
C GLU A 7 -12.84 11.47 19.83
N ALA A 8 -13.53 10.62 19.05
CA ALA A 8 -13.25 10.47 17.63
C ALA A 8 -13.53 11.78 16.87
N LYS A 9 -12.70 12.07 15.87
CA LYS A 9 -12.80 13.28 15.05
C LYS A 9 -12.84 12.93 13.58
N THR A 10 -13.77 13.55 12.87
CA THR A 10 -13.82 13.49 11.41
C THR A 10 -13.05 14.65 10.82
N VAL A 11 -12.27 14.38 9.77
CA VAL A 11 -11.62 15.42 8.97
C VAL A 11 -12.03 15.27 7.51
N THR A 12 -12.49 16.37 6.93
CA THR A 12 -12.93 16.44 5.54
C THR A 12 -11.79 16.83 4.62
N ILE A 13 -11.60 16.07 3.55
CA ILE A 13 -10.63 16.34 2.48
C ILE A 13 -11.15 17.47 1.60
N LYS A 14 -10.34 18.50 1.39
CA LYS A 14 -10.72 19.72 0.64
C LYS A 14 -10.43 19.67 -0.85
N LYS A 15 -9.70 18.67 -1.32
CA LYS A 15 -9.30 18.53 -2.72
C LYS A 15 -9.13 17.06 -3.04
N ALA A 16 -9.77 16.59 -4.10
CA ALA A 16 -9.58 15.24 -4.59
C ALA A 16 -8.14 15.00 -5.06
N GLY A 17 -7.65 13.78 -4.91
CA GLY A 17 -6.34 13.38 -5.43
C GLY A 17 -5.74 12.19 -4.72
N TYR A 18 -4.49 11.88 -5.08
CA TYR A 18 -3.70 10.85 -4.43
C TYR A 18 -2.93 11.41 -3.24
N TYR A 19 -2.99 10.71 -2.11
CA TYR A 19 -2.33 11.11 -0.88
C TYR A 19 -1.53 9.95 -0.28
N ASP A 20 -0.35 10.27 0.23
CA ASP A 20 0.42 9.41 1.11
C ASP A 20 -0.06 9.63 2.54
N ILE A 21 -0.38 8.53 3.22
CA ILE A 21 -0.95 8.54 4.57
C ILE A 21 0.06 7.89 5.52
N THR A 22 0.60 8.64 6.46
CA THR A 22 1.57 8.13 7.44
C THR A 22 1.02 8.28 8.85
N THR A 23 1.01 7.18 9.61
CA THR A 23 0.55 7.20 11.00
C THR A 23 1.68 7.56 11.96
N LEU A 24 1.49 8.63 12.72
CA LEU A 24 2.44 9.15 13.71
C LEU A 24 2.07 8.77 15.14
N LYS A 25 0.78 8.59 15.42
CA LYS A 25 0.24 8.04 16.67
C LYS A 25 -0.97 7.17 16.35
N ALA A 26 -1.02 5.97 16.92
CA ALA A 26 -2.11 5.03 16.75
C ALA A 26 -2.81 4.81 18.09
N ASN A 27 -4.08 4.37 18.03
CA ASN A 27 -4.82 3.87 19.17
C ASN A 27 -4.95 2.35 19.04
N ASP A 28 -4.18 1.61 19.84
CA ASP A 28 -4.11 0.15 19.74
C ASP A 28 -5.47 -0.54 19.99
N ALA A 29 -6.33 0.06 20.82
CA ALA A 29 -7.67 -0.48 21.09
C ALA A 29 -8.58 -0.44 19.85
N GLU A 30 -8.34 0.51 18.93
CA GLU A 30 -9.14 0.72 17.73
C GLU A 30 -8.42 0.26 16.44
N LYS A 31 -7.23 -0.34 16.55
CA LYS A 31 -6.38 -0.75 15.41
C LYS A 31 -7.15 -1.51 14.33
N ALA A 32 -8.03 -2.43 14.72
CA ALA A 32 -8.79 -3.27 13.79
C ALA A 32 -9.85 -2.50 12.96
N ARG A 33 -10.21 -1.28 13.36
CA ARG A 33 -11.23 -0.44 12.72
C ARG A 33 -10.66 0.88 12.16
N SER A 34 -9.40 1.15 12.46
CA SER A 34 -8.73 2.38 12.05
C SER A 34 -8.66 2.49 10.52
N GLN A 35 -8.89 3.71 10.02
CA GLN A 35 -8.81 4.02 8.59
C GLN A 35 -7.39 4.39 8.15
N ILE A 36 -6.51 4.69 9.12
CA ILE A 36 -5.10 5.02 8.90
C ILE A 36 -4.23 3.74 8.92
N PRO A 37 -3.05 3.75 8.30
CA PRO A 37 -2.11 2.64 8.36
C PRO A 37 -1.60 2.37 9.79
N GLU A 38 -0.82 1.31 9.96
CA GLU A 38 -0.18 1.03 11.25
C GLU A 38 0.84 2.09 11.65
N LEU A 39 1.12 2.17 12.96
CA LEU A 39 2.08 3.12 13.52
C LEU A 39 3.44 3.04 12.80
N GLY A 40 3.93 4.20 12.34
CA GLY A 40 5.21 4.31 11.63
C GLY A 40 5.18 3.85 10.18
N ARG A 41 4.04 3.37 9.65
CA ARG A 41 3.90 2.92 8.27
C ARG A 41 3.23 3.99 7.40
N THR A 42 3.46 3.88 6.10
CA THR A 42 2.83 4.75 5.10
C THR A 42 2.00 3.92 4.14
N ARG A 43 0.80 4.37 3.81
CA ARG A 43 0.05 3.89 2.65
C ARG A 43 0.23 4.90 1.53
N LEU A 44 0.85 4.45 0.45
CA LEU A 44 1.21 5.31 -0.68
C LEU A 44 0.02 5.49 -1.64
N GLY A 45 -0.13 6.70 -2.16
CA GLY A 45 -1.01 7.01 -3.28
C GLY A 45 -2.46 6.54 -3.10
N GLN A 46 -3.05 6.72 -1.92
CA GLN A 46 -4.48 6.49 -1.74
C GLN A 46 -5.26 7.62 -2.42
N TYR A 47 -6.14 7.27 -3.35
CA TYR A 47 -7.08 8.24 -3.89
C TYR A 47 -8.14 8.58 -2.84
N VAL A 48 -8.42 9.86 -2.67
CA VAL A 48 -9.51 10.38 -1.85
C VAL A 48 -10.30 11.40 -2.65
N ASP A 49 -11.62 11.38 -2.49
CA ASP A 49 -12.52 12.33 -3.13
C ASP A 49 -12.56 13.67 -2.39
N GLU A 50 -12.95 14.72 -3.11
CA GLU A 50 -13.27 16.00 -2.49
C GLU A 50 -14.51 15.85 -1.62
N GLY A 51 -14.44 16.31 -0.36
CA GLY A 51 -15.50 16.14 0.62
C GLY A 51 -15.47 14.78 1.33
N GLU A 52 -14.59 13.86 0.95
CA GLU A 52 -14.44 12.59 1.65
C GLU A 52 -14.05 12.85 3.12
N SER A 53 -14.69 12.09 4.01
CA SER A 53 -14.58 12.26 5.46
C SER A 53 -13.81 11.11 6.06
N ILE A 54 -12.71 11.43 6.73
CA ILE A 54 -11.81 10.46 7.34
C ILE A 54 -11.95 10.55 8.85
N SER A 55 -12.27 9.42 9.47
CA SER A 55 -12.40 9.31 10.92
C SER A 55 -11.05 8.98 11.55
N LEU A 56 -10.65 9.79 12.52
CA LEU A 56 -9.52 9.51 13.42
C LEU A 56 -10.08 9.22 14.81
N TYR A 57 -9.74 8.06 15.37
CA TYR A 57 -10.09 7.72 16.74
C TYR A 57 -9.35 8.62 17.74
N ALA A 58 -9.79 8.60 19.00
CA ALA A 58 -9.18 9.37 20.07
C ALA A 58 -7.68 9.06 20.17
N GLY A 59 -6.86 10.11 20.23
CA GLY A 59 -5.39 10.01 20.30
C GLY A 59 -4.68 9.69 18.97
N GLU A 60 -5.39 9.42 17.88
CA GLU A 60 -4.76 9.13 16.59
C GLU A 60 -4.21 10.38 15.89
N VAL A 61 -3.04 10.22 15.29
CA VAL A 61 -2.38 11.28 14.51
C VAL A 61 -1.82 10.68 13.23
N ALA A 62 -2.20 11.24 12.08
CA ALA A 62 -1.69 10.82 10.78
C ALA A 62 -1.46 12.02 9.84
N THR A 63 -0.39 12.00 9.05
CA THR A 63 -0.20 12.97 7.99
C THR A 63 -0.83 12.48 6.70
N TYR A 64 -1.52 13.39 6.02
CA TYR A 64 -2.02 13.17 4.67
C TYR A 64 -1.33 14.21 3.81
N GLN A 65 -0.47 13.76 2.92
CA GLN A 65 0.30 14.62 2.04
C GLN A 65 -0.04 14.24 0.60
N PRO A 66 -0.21 15.20 -0.32
CA PRO A 66 -0.35 14.86 -1.73
C PRO A 66 0.79 13.94 -2.16
N ALA A 67 0.43 12.80 -2.75
CA ALA A 67 1.39 11.79 -3.17
C ALA A 67 2.29 12.39 -4.24
N LYS A 68 3.59 12.38 -3.97
CA LYS A 68 4.59 12.91 -4.91
C LYS A 68 5.08 11.88 -5.91
N PHE A 69 4.79 10.59 -5.64
CA PHE A 69 5.30 9.46 -6.42
C PHE A 69 6.81 9.58 -6.66
N GLU A 70 7.56 9.74 -5.57
CA GLU A 70 9.01 9.95 -5.65
C GLU A 70 9.71 8.73 -6.26
N LYS A 71 10.74 9.01 -7.07
CA LYS A 71 11.53 7.99 -7.77
C LYS A 71 12.16 7.00 -6.79
N ILE A 72 11.97 5.72 -7.06
CA ILE A 72 12.58 4.63 -6.29
C ILE A 72 13.94 4.34 -6.90
N ALA A 73 14.98 4.38 -6.05
CA ALA A 73 16.33 4.06 -6.47
C ALA A 73 16.46 2.57 -6.77
N GLU A 74 17.01 2.25 -7.93
CA GLU A 74 17.43 0.89 -8.24
C GLU A 74 18.67 0.52 -7.41
N LYS A 75 18.60 -0.58 -6.67
CA LYS A 75 19.70 -1.09 -5.85
C LYS A 75 20.02 -2.52 -6.28
N LYS A 76 21.27 -2.78 -6.64
CA LYS A 76 21.75 -4.11 -7.08
C LYS A 76 20.89 -4.72 -8.21
N GLY A 77 20.39 -3.90 -9.13
CA GLY A 77 19.59 -4.37 -10.27
C GLY A 77 18.12 -4.61 -9.98
N ALA A 78 17.58 -4.09 -8.86
CA ALA A 78 16.18 -4.25 -8.49
C ALA A 78 15.61 -3.00 -7.81
N TYR A 79 14.28 -2.85 -7.89
CA TYR A 79 13.51 -1.86 -7.14
C TYR A 79 12.85 -2.57 -5.96
N VAL A 80 12.90 -1.98 -4.77
CA VAL A 80 12.34 -2.59 -3.55
C VAL A 80 11.20 -1.72 -3.05
N LEU A 81 10.00 -2.29 -2.99
CA LEU A 81 8.78 -1.63 -2.54
C LEU A 81 8.49 -2.08 -1.10
N THR A 82 8.59 -1.16 -0.14
CA THR A 82 8.54 -1.47 1.31
C THR A 82 7.22 -1.09 1.97
N GLU A 83 6.40 -0.30 1.27
CA GLU A 83 5.11 0.19 1.76
C GLU A 83 3.96 -0.40 0.94
N ILE A 84 2.77 -0.44 1.55
CA ILE A 84 1.54 -0.79 0.84
C ILE A 84 1.01 0.41 0.07
N GLY A 85 0.08 0.16 -0.86
CA GLY A 85 -0.58 1.20 -1.63
C GLY A 85 -0.12 1.22 -3.08
N ASN A 86 -0.25 2.37 -3.72
CA ASN A 86 -0.13 2.52 -5.16
C ASN A 86 1.22 3.12 -5.56
N TYR A 87 1.90 2.44 -6.47
CA TYR A 87 3.14 2.91 -7.08
C TYR A 87 2.92 3.30 -8.54
N LEU A 88 3.27 4.53 -8.91
CA LEU A 88 3.05 5.06 -10.26
C LEU A 88 4.16 4.60 -11.22
N ILE A 89 3.81 3.74 -12.17
CA ILE A 89 4.72 3.18 -13.16
C ILE A 89 5.07 4.26 -14.20
N GLY A 90 6.36 4.40 -14.49
CA GLY A 90 6.93 5.44 -15.34
C GLY A 90 7.47 6.65 -14.56
N GLU A 91 6.95 6.90 -13.35
CA GLU A 91 7.43 7.96 -12.45
C GLU A 91 8.36 7.37 -11.37
N GLN A 92 7.89 6.35 -10.65
CA GLN A 92 8.64 5.78 -9.53
C GLN A 92 9.68 4.74 -9.97
N PHE A 93 9.33 3.92 -10.96
CA PHE A 93 10.20 2.96 -11.61
C PHE A 93 9.73 2.77 -13.07
N PRO A 94 10.61 2.36 -14.01
CA PRO A 94 10.27 2.33 -15.43
C PRO A 94 9.21 1.27 -15.75
N SER A 95 8.49 1.45 -16.87
CA SER A 95 7.70 0.35 -17.44
C SER A 95 8.59 -0.77 -17.98
N GLY A 96 8.11 -2.00 -17.98
CA GLY A 96 8.85 -3.13 -18.51
C GLY A 96 8.28 -4.47 -18.06
N ASP A 97 9.04 -5.51 -18.36
CA ASP A 97 8.82 -6.86 -17.86
C ASP A 97 9.69 -7.05 -16.60
N TYR A 98 9.10 -7.63 -15.55
CA TYR A 98 9.74 -7.77 -14.25
C TYR A 98 9.51 -9.17 -13.69
N THR A 99 10.56 -9.79 -13.16
CA THR A 99 10.40 -10.85 -12.16
C THR A 99 10.12 -10.17 -10.82
N VAL A 100 8.98 -10.50 -10.24
CA VAL A 100 8.57 -10.02 -8.92
C VAL A 100 8.77 -11.13 -7.90
N SER A 101 9.37 -10.80 -6.77
CA SER A 101 9.52 -11.71 -5.64
C SER A 101 9.28 -10.98 -4.33
N ILE A 102 9.21 -11.74 -3.25
CA ILE A 102 9.12 -11.22 -1.88
C ILE A 102 10.49 -11.30 -1.21
N ASP A 103 10.84 -10.25 -0.46
CA ASP A 103 11.90 -10.26 0.53
C ASP A 103 11.26 -10.20 1.92
N GLY A 104 11.60 -11.16 2.79
CA GLY A 104 10.94 -11.42 4.07
C GLY A 104 10.18 -12.75 4.12
N ALA A 105 9.65 -13.07 5.31
CA ALA A 105 8.85 -14.27 5.55
C ALA A 105 7.36 -13.92 5.64
N PHE A 106 6.51 -14.75 5.01
CA PHE A 106 5.07 -14.66 5.19
C PHE A 106 4.73 -15.01 6.65
N SER A 107 3.87 -14.21 7.29
CA SER A 107 3.29 -14.56 8.59
C SER A 107 1.94 -15.23 8.39
N GLU A 108 1.64 -16.17 9.27
CA GLU A 108 0.31 -16.75 9.36
C GLU A 108 -0.61 -15.80 10.14
N TRP A 109 -1.89 -15.78 9.78
CA TRP A 109 -2.91 -15.08 10.53
C TRP A 109 -4.14 -15.97 10.74
N THR A 110 -4.85 -15.77 11.84
CA THR A 110 -6.07 -16.52 12.12
C THR A 110 -7.28 -15.74 11.63
N ASP A 111 -8.12 -16.37 10.79
CA ASP A 111 -9.35 -15.75 10.33
C ASP A 111 -10.42 -15.67 11.44
N LYS A 112 -11.53 -14.98 11.15
CA LYS A 112 -12.65 -14.81 12.09
C LYS A 112 -13.31 -16.15 12.47
N SER A 113 -13.07 -17.21 11.70
CA SER A 113 -13.59 -18.56 11.91
C SER A 113 -12.59 -19.45 12.66
N GLY A 114 -11.42 -18.94 13.04
CA GLY A 114 -10.39 -19.68 13.76
C GLY A 114 -9.43 -20.46 12.86
N ASN A 115 -9.49 -20.30 11.54
CA ASN A 115 -8.59 -20.99 10.61
C ASN A 115 -7.27 -20.24 10.48
N THR A 116 -6.15 -20.97 10.55
CA THR A 116 -4.84 -20.42 10.19
C THR A 116 -4.77 -20.26 8.68
N MET A 117 -4.47 -19.04 8.25
CA MET A 117 -4.33 -18.62 6.86
C MET A 117 -2.88 -18.20 6.62
N ALA A 118 -2.28 -18.72 5.55
CA ALA A 118 -0.96 -18.29 5.13
C ALA A 118 -0.99 -16.83 4.66
N GLY A 119 0.07 -16.09 4.98
CA GLY A 119 0.31 -14.75 4.48
C GLY A 119 0.35 -14.71 2.95
N GLN A 120 -0.03 -13.57 2.39
CA GLN A 120 0.00 -13.36 0.94
C GLN A 120 0.28 -11.91 0.61
N VAL A 121 0.89 -11.71 -0.56
CA VAL A 121 0.99 -10.38 -1.19
C VAL A 121 0.17 -10.42 -2.47
N GLN A 122 -0.82 -9.53 -2.55
CA GLN A 122 -1.57 -9.29 -3.77
C GLN A 122 -1.00 -8.06 -4.47
N LEU A 123 -0.73 -8.22 -5.75
CA LEU A 123 -0.31 -7.16 -6.65
C LEU A 123 -1.45 -6.90 -7.64
N VAL A 124 -1.81 -5.63 -7.84
CA VAL A 124 -2.83 -5.26 -8.83
C VAL A 124 -2.29 -4.19 -9.75
N VAL A 125 -2.22 -4.49 -11.04
CA VAL A 125 -1.84 -3.52 -12.08
C VAL A 125 -3.10 -2.96 -12.71
N TYR A 126 -3.26 -1.64 -12.68
CA TYR A 126 -4.46 -0.99 -13.22
C TYR A 126 -4.18 0.44 -13.69
N ALA A 127 -5.00 0.94 -14.62
CA ALA A 127 -4.96 2.36 -15.00
C ALA A 127 -5.79 3.18 -13.99
N PRO A 128 -5.31 4.37 -13.55
CA PRO A 128 -6.02 5.25 -12.62
C PRO A 128 -7.52 5.43 -12.96
N ASP A 129 -7.81 5.63 -14.25
CA ASP A 129 -9.15 5.95 -14.75
C ASP A 129 -9.95 4.71 -15.19
N ASN A 130 -9.37 3.51 -15.14
CA ASN A 130 -10.03 2.28 -15.58
C ASN A 130 -9.60 1.06 -14.76
N ILE A 131 -10.17 0.95 -13.55
CA ILE A 131 -9.92 -0.17 -12.62
C ILE A 131 -10.51 -1.50 -13.14
N LYS A 132 -11.50 -1.47 -14.05
CA LYS A 132 -12.18 -2.68 -14.56
C LYS A 132 -11.25 -3.58 -15.38
N GLU A 133 -10.21 -3.01 -15.98
CA GLU A 133 -9.19 -3.75 -16.75
C GLU A 133 -7.96 -4.15 -15.90
N SER A 134 -8.13 -4.17 -14.57
CA SER A 134 -7.06 -4.53 -13.67
C SER A 134 -6.59 -5.98 -13.83
N LYS A 135 -5.29 -6.19 -13.67
CA LYS A 135 -4.67 -7.51 -13.61
C LYS A 135 -4.17 -7.77 -12.20
N SER A 136 -4.65 -8.85 -11.60
CA SER A 136 -4.24 -9.25 -10.25
C SER A 136 -3.25 -10.41 -10.30
N PHE A 137 -2.22 -10.31 -9.46
CA PHE A 137 -1.23 -11.34 -9.23
C PHE A 137 -1.15 -11.61 -7.73
N LYS A 138 -0.76 -12.84 -7.37
CA LYS A 138 -0.66 -13.28 -5.99
C LYS A 138 0.67 -13.99 -5.78
N LEU A 139 1.38 -13.57 -4.75
CA LEU A 139 2.60 -14.19 -4.24
C LEU A 139 2.28 -14.83 -2.88
N THR A 140 2.72 -16.07 -2.72
CA THR A 140 2.55 -16.89 -1.51
C THR A 140 3.85 -17.65 -1.24
N GLU A 141 3.93 -18.35 -0.12
CA GLU A 141 5.08 -19.20 0.19
C GLU A 141 5.36 -20.24 -0.91
N ASP A 142 4.32 -20.95 -1.39
CA ASP A 142 4.45 -21.92 -2.49
C ASP A 142 4.77 -21.31 -3.86
N LYS A 143 4.52 -20.00 -4.01
CA LYS A 143 4.75 -19.26 -5.26
C LYS A 143 5.37 -17.90 -4.92
N PRO A 144 6.65 -17.89 -4.53
CA PRO A 144 7.30 -16.70 -3.98
C PRO A 144 7.79 -15.74 -5.07
N SER A 145 7.65 -16.12 -6.34
CA SER A 145 7.97 -15.26 -7.49
C SER A 145 7.06 -15.50 -8.70
N LEU A 146 6.95 -14.48 -9.55
CA LEU A 146 6.25 -14.54 -10.84
C LEU A 146 6.73 -13.40 -11.76
N GLU A 147 6.46 -13.51 -13.06
CA GLU A 147 6.71 -12.41 -14.00
C GLU A 147 5.46 -11.55 -14.20
N ILE A 148 5.64 -10.22 -14.23
CA ILE A 148 4.61 -9.25 -14.61
C ILE A 148 5.10 -8.34 -15.74
N LYS A 149 4.14 -7.83 -16.51
CA LYS A 149 4.36 -6.75 -17.48
C LYS A 149 3.61 -5.51 -17.02
N VAL A 150 4.33 -4.40 -16.87
CA VAL A 150 3.79 -3.11 -16.41
C VAL A 150 4.05 -2.01 -17.43
N LYS A 151 3.09 -1.11 -17.61
CA LYS A 151 3.16 -0.01 -18.58
C LYS A 151 3.12 1.33 -17.85
N ASN A 152 3.67 2.37 -18.49
CA ASN A 152 3.61 3.74 -17.99
C ASN A 152 2.16 4.18 -17.73
N GLN A 153 1.98 5.10 -16.80
CA GLN A 153 0.68 5.66 -16.41
C GLN A 153 -0.30 4.62 -15.83
N GLN A 154 0.22 3.47 -15.39
CA GLN A 154 -0.51 2.52 -14.57
C GLN A 154 -0.03 2.61 -13.13
N PHE A 155 -0.86 2.15 -12.20
CA PHE A 155 -0.45 1.83 -10.84
C PHE A 155 -0.11 0.35 -10.71
N LEU A 156 0.91 0.06 -9.92
CA LEU A 156 1.10 -1.22 -9.26
C LEU A 156 0.67 -1.05 -7.80
N ALA A 157 -0.50 -1.60 -7.43
CA ALA A 157 -0.93 -1.66 -6.04
C ALA A 157 -0.29 -2.87 -5.33
N VAL A 158 0.34 -2.61 -4.19
CA VAL A 158 0.81 -3.64 -3.26
C VAL A 158 -0.16 -3.74 -2.10
N LYS A 159 -0.73 -4.93 -1.90
CA LYS A 159 -1.68 -5.22 -0.81
C LYS A 159 -1.19 -6.43 -0.03
N THR A 160 -0.98 -6.24 1.27
CA THR A 160 -0.65 -7.32 2.18
C THR A 160 -1.04 -6.94 3.60
N THR A 161 -1.32 -7.95 4.42
CA THR A 161 -1.44 -7.84 5.88
C THR A 161 -0.09 -8.02 6.57
N ASP A 162 0.93 -8.45 5.82
CA ASP A 162 2.27 -8.76 6.31
C ASP A 162 3.19 -7.55 6.26
N LEU A 163 3.47 -6.97 7.41
CA LEU A 163 4.13 -5.67 7.51
C LEU A 163 5.64 -5.74 7.33
N GLY A 164 6.25 -6.92 7.46
CA GLY A 164 7.68 -7.14 7.30
C GLY A 164 8.11 -7.46 5.87
N LEU A 165 7.16 -7.60 4.94
CA LEU A 165 7.45 -7.99 3.57
C LEU A 165 7.76 -6.79 2.69
N SER A 166 8.76 -6.95 1.84
CA SER A 166 9.04 -6.05 0.73
C SER A 166 8.84 -6.76 -0.60
N VAL A 167 8.30 -6.05 -1.59
CA VAL A 167 8.17 -6.56 -2.96
C VAL A 167 9.41 -6.14 -3.74
N VAL A 168 10.13 -7.11 -4.30
CA VAL A 168 11.32 -6.89 -5.11
C VAL A 168 10.94 -7.00 -6.58
N LEU A 169 11.18 -5.93 -7.34
CA LEU A 169 11.00 -5.88 -8.78
C LEU A 169 12.36 -5.96 -9.46
N LYS A 170 12.67 -7.08 -10.11
CA LYS A 170 13.88 -7.24 -10.92
C LYS A 170 13.53 -7.16 -12.40
N PRO A 171 14.05 -6.18 -13.16
CA PRO A 171 13.81 -6.10 -14.60
C PRO A 171 14.24 -7.39 -15.32
N VAL A 172 13.39 -7.88 -16.21
CA VAL A 172 13.75 -8.93 -17.18
C VAL A 172 14.45 -8.24 -18.35
N LYS A 173 15.65 -8.70 -18.68
CA LYS A 173 16.46 -8.17 -19.79
C LYS A 173 16.09 -8.84 -21.11
#